data_AF-A0A9E4G1M3-F1
#
_entry.id   AF-A0A9E4G1M3-F1
#
_cell.length_a   1.000
_cell.length_b   1.000
_cell.length_c   1.000
_cell.angle_alpha   90.00
_cell.angle_beta   90.00
_cell.angle_gamma   90.00
#
_symmetry.space_group_name_H-M   'P 1'
#
loop_
_entity.id
_entity.type
_entity.pdbx_description
1 polymer ?
#
loop_
_entity_poly.entity_id
_entity_poly.type
_entity_poly.pdbx_seq_one_letter_code
_entity_poly.pdbx_strand_id
1 'polypeptide(L)'
;MTLILDWLSREGHLLFFWWLWITLAGVAIMPLALRFLSALPDSGYTLARTLGMLIATWVFWLLGSYGFLDNSAGSIILTWLLVLTASLALYFRAGDGELFSDWWRQNRSLFVVAELLFALVFL
;
A
#
# COMPACT_ATOMS: atom_id res chain seq x y z
N MET A 1 -4.34 7.10 34.14
CA MET A 1 -5.29 6.60 33.12
C MET A 1 -5.98 7.68 32.30
N THR A 2 -5.79 8.98 32.58
CA THR A 2 -6.39 10.09 31.82
C THR A 2 -5.60 10.49 30.57
N LEU A 3 -4.27 10.49 30.63
CA LEU A 3 -3.40 10.91 29.52
C LEU A 3 -3.62 10.14 28.20
N ILE A 4 -3.86 8.82 28.27
CA ILE A 4 -4.08 8.00 27.06
C ILE A 4 -5.42 8.32 26.40
N LEU A 5 -6.50 8.45 27.20
CA LEU A 5 -7.83 8.78 26.69
C LEU A 5 -7.88 10.22 26.13
N ASP A 6 -7.20 11.14 26.81
CA ASP A 6 -7.06 12.53 26.38
C ASP A 6 -6.27 12.65 25.06
N TRP A 7 -5.25 11.82 24.87
CA TRP A 7 -4.52 11.73 23.60
C TRP A 7 -5.39 11.10 22.51
N LEU A 8 -6.05 9.96 22.79
CA LEU A 8 -6.87 9.26 21.81
C LEU A 8 -8.02 10.15 21.29
N SER A 9 -8.64 10.93 22.17
CA SER A 9 -9.71 11.86 21.80
C SER A 9 -9.25 13.00 20.87
N ARG A 10 -7.97 13.40 20.97
CA ARG A 10 -7.40 14.49 20.18
C ARG A 10 -6.74 14.00 18.89
N GLU A 11 -5.98 12.92 18.98
CA GLU A 11 -5.03 12.47 17.97
C GLU A 11 -5.28 11.04 17.46
N GLY A 12 -6.22 10.30 18.05
CA GLY A 12 -6.50 8.92 17.64
C GLY A 12 -6.88 8.77 16.16
N HIS A 13 -7.44 9.82 15.57
CA HIS A 13 -7.73 9.87 14.12
C HIS A 13 -6.47 9.71 13.25
N LEU A 14 -5.28 10.08 13.75
CA LEU A 14 -4.02 9.92 13.04
C LEU A 14 -3.66 8.45 12.81
N LEU A 15 -4.02 7.56 13.74
CA LEU A 15 -3.81 6.11 13.58
C LEU A 15 -4.64 5.57 12.41
N PHE A 16 -5.88 6.02 12.30
CA PHE A 16 -6.75 5.65 11.19
C PHE A 16 -6.21 6.17 9.84
N PHE A 17 -5.78 7.43 9.78
CA PHE A 17 -5.19 7.96 8.54
C PHE A 17 -3.87 7.26 8.18
N TRP A 18 -3.03 6.95 9.17
CA TRP A 18 -1.82 6.18 8.97
C TRP A 18 -2.12 4.80 8.40
N TRP A 19 -3.06 4.09 9.02
CA TRP A 19 -3.58 2.80 8.56
C TRP A 19 -4.14 2.88 7.13
N LEU A 20 -4.87 3.95 6.81
CA LEU A 20 -5.40 4.17 5.47
C LEU A 20 -4.28 4.37 4.46
N TRP A 21 -3.29 5.22 4.74
CA TRP A 21 -2.19 5.50 3.83
C TRP A 21 -1.33 4.28 3.52
N ILE A 22 -0.97 3.49 4.53
CA ILE A 22 -0.22 2.23 4.32
C ILE A 22 -1.07 1.16 3.62
N THR A 23 -2.40 1.20 3.74
CA THR A 23 -3.30 0.33 2.96
C THR A 23 -3.30 0.75 1.50
N LEU A 24 -3.50 2.04 1.22
CA LEU A 24 -3.43 2.60 -0.13
C LEU A 24 -2.08 2.31 -0.79
N ALA A 25 -1.02 2.31 0.02
CA ALA A 25 0.31 1.90 -0.40
C ALA A 25 0.36 0.46 -0.92
N GLY A 26 -0.16 -0.46 -0.11
CA GLY A 26 -0.25 -1.86 -0.50
C GLY A 26 -1.07 -2.05 -1.76
N VAL A 27 -2.22 -1.38 -1.86
CA VAL A 27 -3.11 -1.46 -3.04
C VAL A 27 -2.41 -0.95 -4.29
N ALA A 28 -1.68 0.16 -4.21
CA ALA A 28 -0.98 0.75 -5.36
C ALA A 28 0.06 -0.21 -5.95
N ILE A 29 0.78 -0.95 -5.10
CA ILE A 29 1.81 -1.88 -5.55
C ILE A 29 1.30 -3.30 -5.77
N MET A 30 0.10 -3.63 -5.34
CA MET A 30 -0.45 -5.00 -5.39
C MET A 30 -0.37 -5.65 -6.78
N PRO A 31 -0.70 -4.97 -7.90
CA PRO A 31 -0.56 -5.57 -9.23
C PRO A 31 0.87 -6.00 -9.56
N LEU A 32 1.87 -5.19 -9.17
CA LEU A 32 3.29 -5.53 -9.32
C LEU A 32 3.72 -6.62 -8.35
N ALA A 33 3.24 -6.59 -7.10
CA ALA A 33 3.53 -7.60 -6.11
C ALA A 33 3.04 -8.98 -6.57
N LEU A 34 1.77 -9.09 -6.99
CA LEU A 34 1.20 -10.33 -7.52
C LEU A 34 2.01 -10.93 -8.66
N ARG A 35 2.58 -10.08 -9.53
CA ARG A 35 3.39 -10.52 -10.65
C ARG A 35 4.80 -10.96 -10.21
N PHE A 36 5.55 -10.07 -9.59
CA PHE A 36 6.96 -10.30 -9.26
C PHE A 36 7.17 -11.23 -8.07
N LEU A 37 6.17 -11.33 -7.20
CA LEU A 37 6.17 -12.17 -6.00
C LEU A 37 5.19 -13.34 -6.13
N SER A 38 4.74 -13.67 -7.35
CA SER A 38 3.86 -14.81 -7.64
C SER A 38 4.40 -16.15 -7.10
N ALA A 39 5.72 -16.29 -6.98
CA ALA A 39 6.37 -17.48 -6.42
C ALA A 39 6.18 -17.65 -4.90
N LEU A 40 5.76 -16.61 -4.18
CA LEU A 40 5.47 -16.68 -2.75
C LEU A 40 4.07 -17.25 -2.49
N PRO A 41 3.85 -17.97 -1.36
CA PRO A 41 2.55 -18.58 -1.04
C PRO A 41 1.37 -17.60 -0.96
N ASP A 42 1.64 -16.34 -0.60
CA ASP A 42 0.66 -15.26 -0.51
C ASP A 42 0.70 -14.30 -1.71
N SER A 43 1.53 -14.61 -2.72
CA SER A 43 1.84 -13.76 -3.87
C SER A 43 2.26 -12.33 -3.50
N GLY A 44 2.92 -12.17 -2.35
CA GLY A 44 3.46 -10.90 -1.89
C GLY A 44 2.45 -9.96 -1.23
N TYR A 45 1.21 -10.40 -0.97
CA TYR A 45 0.18 -9.55 -0.35
C TYR A 45 0.57 -9.02 1.03
N THR A 46 1.16 -9.85 1.89
CA THR A 46 1.59 -9.41 3.23
C THR A 46 2.71 -8.36 3.16
N LEU A 47 3.54 -8.44 2.11
CA LEU A 47 4.62 -7.49 1.85
C LEU A 47 4.14 -6.24 1.11
N ALA A 48 2.95 -6.24 0.51
CA ALA A 48 2.47 -5.17 -0.36
C ALA A 48 2.49 -3.81 0.35
N ARG A 49 2.01 -3.73 1.60
CA ARG A 49 1.99 -2.47 2.38
C ARG A 49 3.40 -1.89 2.56
N THR A 50 4.36 -2.75 2.93
CA THR A 50 5.77 -2.37 3.10
C THR A 50 6.42 -1.98 1.79
N LEU A 51 6.20 -2.77 0.73
CA LEU A 51 6.75 -2.51 -0.61
C LEU A 51 6.17 -1.22 -1.22
N GLY A 52 4.88 -0.99 -1.05
CA GLY A 52 4.21 0.22 -1.52
C GLY A 52 4.76 1.45 -0.84
N MET A 53 4.94 1.40 0.48
CA MET A 53 5.57 2.47 1.24
C MET A 53 7.01 2.72 0.78
N LEU A 54 7.81 1.65 0.63
CA LEU A 54 9.19 1.74 0.18
C LEU A 54 9.28 2.39 -1.20
N ILE A 55 8.52 1.89 -2.17
CA ILE A 55 8.58 2.34 -3.56
C ILE A 55 8.03 3.77 -3.69
N ALA A 56 6.90 4.09 -3.07
CA ALA A 56 6.36 5.46 -3.11
C ALA A 56 7.29 6.46 -2.44
N THR A 57 7.84 6.13 -1.27
CA THR A 57 8.79 7.01 -0.57
C THR A 57 10.07 7.18 -1.38
N TRP A 58 10.59 6.11 -1.95
CA TRP A 58 11.79 6.15 -2.78
C TRP A 58 11.59 6.99 -4.04
N VAL A 59 10.48 6.81 -4.77
CA VAL A 59 10.15 7.61 -5.96
C VAL A 59 9.98 9.09 -5.59
N PHE A 60 9.28 9.40 -4.49
CA PHE A 60 9.09 10.78 -4.04
C PHE A 60 10.43 11.44 -3.74
N TRP A 61 11.29 10.74 -2.99
CA TRP A 61 12.60 11.25 -2.61
C TRP A 61 13.53 11.40 -3.82
N LEU A 62 13.49 10.47 -4.75
CA LEU A 62 14.25 10.53 -6.00
C LEU A 62 13.86 11.76 -6.82
N LEU A 63 12.55 11.95 -7.05
CA LEU A 63 12.04 13.08 -7.83
C LEU A 63 12.30 14.41 -7.14
N GLY A 64 12.18 14.48 -5.81
CA GLY A 64 12.56 15.65 -5.04
C GLY A 64 14.05 15.97 -5.12
N SER A 65 14.91 14.94 -5.07
CA SER A 65 16.37 15.11 -5.17
C SER A 65 16.82 15.64 -6.53
N TYR A 66 16.11 15.29 -7.60
CA TYR A 66 16.34 15.85 -8.93
C TYR A 66 15.64 17.21 -9.17
N GLY A 67 14.91 17.72 -8.17
CA GLY A 67 14.22 19.01 -8.25
C GLY A 67 12.89 18.99 -9.03
N PHE A 68 12.33 17.81 -9.31
CA PHE A 68 11.02 17.69 -9.98
C PHE A 68 9.85 17.94 -9.03
N LEU A 69 10.00 17.60 -7.75
CA LEU A 69 8.97 17.73 -6.74
C LEU A 69 9.44 18.60 -5.59
N ASP A 70 8.51 19.38 -5.04
CA ASP A 70 8.67 20.05 -3.76
C ASP A 70 8.17 19.17 -2.60
N ASN A 71 8.52 19.54 -1.37
CA ASN A 71 7.99 18.86 -0.19
C ASN A 71 6.59 19.41 0.15
N SER A 72 5.61 18.99 -0.64
CA SER A 72 4.21 19.35 -0.47
C SER A 72 3.31 18.13 -0.45
N ALA A 73 2.13 18.27 0.15
CA ALA A 73 1.10 17.22 0.12
C ALA A 73 0.71 16.83 -1.32
N GLY A 74 0.71 17.80 -2.25
CA GLY A 74 0.43 17.55 -3.66
C GLY A 74 1.47 16.64 -4.31
N SER A 75 2.76 16.87 -4.04
CA SER A 75 3.86 16.05 -4.55
C SER A 75 3.84 14.61 -4.01
N ILE A 76 3.41 14.42 -2.76
CA ILE A 76 3.19 13.08 -2.19
C ILE A 76 2.05 12.36 -2.93
N ILE A 77 0.89 13.03 -3.10
CA ILE A 77 -0.26 12.45 -3.80
C ILE A 77 0.09 12.11 -5.25
N LEU A 78 0.80 13.01 -5.95
CA LEU A 78 1.26 12.78 -7.32
C LEU A 78 2.16 11.54 -7.39
N THR A 79 3.07 11.36 -6.43
CA THR A 79 3.93 10.17 -6.38
C THR A 79 3.11 8.89 -6.21
N TRP A 80 2.11 8.88 -5.32
CA TRP A 80 1.20 7.76 -5.17
C TRP A 80 0.50 7.40 -6.48
N LEU A 81 0.00 8.41 -7.20
CA LEU A 81 -0.64 8.22 -8.49
C LEU A 81 0.34 7.69 -9.55
N LEU A 82 1.59 8.16 -9.57
CA LEU A 82 2.62 7.65 -10.47
C LEU A 82 2.92 6.17 -10.21
N VAL A 83 3.06 5.77 -8.95
CA VAL A 83 3.29 4.36 -8.59
C VAL A 83 2.09 3.49 -8.98
N LEU A 84 0.87 3.92 -8.65
CA LEU A 84 -0.36 3.19 -9.01
C LEU A 84 -0.49 3.05 -10.52
N THR A 85 -0.31 4.13 -11.27
CA THR A 85 -0.44 4.12 -12.74
C THR A 85 0.63 3.27 -13.40
N ALA A 86 1.88 3.33 -12.93
CA ALA A 86 2.96 2.47 -13.43
C ALA A 86 2.66 0.99 -13.14
N SER A 87 2.19 0.68 -11.93
CA SER A 87 1.81 -0.67 -11.50
C SER A 87 0.70 -1.26 -12.36
N LEU A 88 -0.39 -0.50 -12.56
CA LEU A 88 -1.50 -0.90 -13.42
C LEU A 88 -1.08 -1.01 -14.89
N ALA A 89 -0.30 -0.05 -15.41
CA ALA A 89 0.15 -0.09 -16.79
C ALA A 89 1.01 -1.34 -17.07
N LEU A 90 1.91 -1.70 -16.16
CA LEU A 90 2.72 -2.91 -16.30
C LEU A 90 1.91 -4.19 -16.19
N TYR A 91 0.89 -4.21 -15.32
CA TYR A 91 -0.04 -5.32 -15.18
C TYR A 91 -0.87 -5.55 -16.45
N PHE A 92 -1.51 -4.50 -16.98
CA PHE A 92 -2.34 -4.61 -18.18
C PHE A 92 -1.54 -4.89 -19.45
N ARG A 93 -0.32 -4.35 -19.57
CA ARG A 93 0.55 -4.62 -20.74
C ARG A 93 1.07 -6.06 -20.79
N ALA A 94 1.17 -6.73 -19.65
CA ALA A 94 1.61 -8.12 -19.59
C ALA A 94 0.49 -9.13 -19.92
N GLY A 95 -0.78 -8.69 -19.95
CA GLY A 95 -1.91 -9.59 -20.13
C GLY A 95 -2.26 -10.37 -18.86
N ASP A 96 -1.79 -9.93 -17.69
CA ASP A 96 -1.95 -10.61 -16.41
C ASP A 96 -3.38 -10.52 -15.83
N GLY A 97 -4.40 -10.26 -16.65
CA GLY A 97 -5.77 -9.99 -16.20
C GLY A 97 -6.39 -11.10 -15.34
N GLU A 98 -6.00 -12.36 -15.59
CA GLU A 98 -6.48 -13.53 -14.83
C GLU A 98 -5.73 -13.73 -13.51
N LEU A 99 -4.52 -13.18 -13.37
CA LEU A 99 -3.61 -13.40 -12.24
C LEU A 99 -4.22 -12.90 -10.92
N PHE A 100 -4.85 -11.73 -10.92
CA PHE A 100 -5.58 -11.22 -9.76
C PHE A 100 -6.83 -12.07 -9.43
N SER A 101 -7.55 -12.52 -10.45
CA SER A 101 -8.78 -13.33 -10.29
C SER A 101 -8.47 -14.70 -9.69
N ASP A 102 -7.40 -15.34 -10.17
CA ASP A 102 -6.91 -16.61 -9.67
C ASP A 102 -6.39 -16.51 -8.24
N TRP A 103 -5.59 -15.48 -7.94
CA TRP A 103 -5.11 -15.21 -6.59
C TRP A 103 -6.27 -14.98 -5.63
N TRP A 104 -7.24 -14.14 -6.00
CA TRP A 104 -8.38 -13.84 -5.14
C TRP A 104 -9.18 -15.10 -4.78
N ARG A 105 -9.40 -15.99 -5.74
CA ARG A 105 -10.09 -17.27 -5.50
C ARG A 105 -9.32 -18.17 -4.54
N GLN A 106 -8.00 -18.25 -4.68
CA GLN A 106 -7.15 -19.14 -3.89
C GLN A 106 -6.84 -18.59 -2.50
N ASN A 107 -6.75 -17.26 -2.35
CA ASN A 107 -6.21 -16.61 -1.15
C ASN A 107 -7.23 -15.76 -0.38
N ARG A 108 -8.54 -15.88 -0.65
CA ARG A 108 -9.60 -15.10 0.04
C ARG A 108 -9.53 -15.19 1.58
N SER A 109 -9.23 -16.37 2.12
CA SER A 109 -9.12 -16.56 3.58
C SER A 109 -7.90 -15.84 4.14
N LEU A 110 -6.78 -15.86 3.41
CA LEU A 110 -5.57 -15.14 3.76
C LEU A 110 -5.82 -13.64 3.78
N PHE A 111 -6.49 -13.09 2.75
CA PHE A 111 -6.88 -11.68 2.71
C PHE A 111 -7.70 -11.28 3.94
N VAL A 112 -8.78 -12.02 4.25
CA VAL A 112 -9.66 -11.70 5.39
C VAL A 112 -8.91 -11.81 6.72
N VAL A 113 -8.13 -12.87 6.94
CA VAL A 113 -7.37 -13.06 8.18
C VAL A 113 -6.33 -11.96 8.36
N ALA A 114 -5.61 -11.62 7.29
CA ALA A 114 -4.60 -10.57 7.33
C ALA A 114 -5.23 -9.19 7.62
N GLU A 115 -6.33 -8.83 6.96
CA GLU A 115 -7.03 -7.56 7.24
C GLU A 115 -7.61 -7.53 8.66
N LEU A 116 -8.14 -8.64 9.17
CA LEU A 116 -8.65 -8.73 10.54
C LEU A 116 -7.53 -8.60 11.58
N LEU A 117 -6.40 -9.31 11.39
CA LEU A 117 -5.23 -9.18 12.26
C LEU A 117 -4.69 -7.75 12.24
N PHE A 118 -4.64 -7.15 11.05
CA PHE A 118 -4.14 -5.79 10.89
C PHE A 118 -5.09 -4.77 11.55
N ALA A 119 -6.41 -4.90 11.35
CA ALA A 119 -7.39 -4.07 12.04
C ALA A 119 -7.31 -4.25 13.55
N LEU A 120 -7.18 -5.48 14.06
CA LEU A 120 -7.12 -5.75 15.50
C LEU A 120 -5.87 -5.18 16.18
N VAL A 121 -4.75 -5.08 15.46
CA VAL A 121 -3.50 -4.52 16.00
C VAL A 121 -3.47 -2.99 15.93
N PHE A 122 -4.11 -2.38 14.92
CA PHE A 122 -3.97 -0.96 14.62
C PHE A 122 -5.21 -0.09 14.87
N LEU A 123 -6.39 -0.68 15.11
CA LEU A 123 -7.67 0.02 15.35
C LEU A 123 -8.21 -0.29 16.75
#